data_AF-A0A816FW86-F1
#
_entry.id   AF-A0A816FW86-F1
#
_cell.length_a   1.000
_cell.length_b   1.000
_cell.length_c   1.000
_cell.angle_alpha   90.00
_cell.angle_beta   90.00
_cell.angle_gamma   90.00
#
_symmetry.space_group_name_H-M   'P 1'
#
loop_
_entity.id
_entity.type
_entity.pdbx_description
1 polymer ?
#
loop_
_entity_poly.entity_id
_entity_poly.type
_entity_poly.pdbx_seq_one_letter_code
_entity_poly.pdbx_strand_id
1 'polypeptide(L)'
;VYRGQLMKRFEVLMLKKSSGGLVSVNSFFSTSEDKHVAEMFSGLGASRPFLESVLFEIMIDTTIKAKPYANIKTEHIQYENEVLMSIGTVFRIHSVNFDPKS
;
A
#
# COMPACT_ATOMS: atom_id res chain seq x y z
N VAL A 1 -3.79 7.64 1.66
CA VAL A 1 -2.63 7.03 2.37
C VAL A 1 -1.82 6.20 1.39
N TYR A 2 -0.57 5.92 1.73
CA TYR A 2 0.41 5.29 0.86
C TYR A 2 1.09 4.11 1.55
N ARG A 3 1.52 3.12 0.77
CA ARG A 3 2.33 2.01 1.27
C ARG A 3 3.35 1.57 0.23
N GLY A 4 4.62 1.53 0.60
CA GLY A 4 5.65 0.88 -0.19
C GLY A 4 5.86 -0.57 0.25
N GLN A 5 6.07 -1.47 -0.70
CA GLN A 5 6.65 -2.78 -0.44
C GLN A 5 7.29 -3.38 -1.70
N LEU A 6 8.19 -4.33 -1.51
CA LEU A 6 8.66 -5.21 -2.57
C LEU A 6 7.62 -6.31 -2.82
N MET A 7 7.33 -6.59 -4.09
CA MET A 7 6.45 -7.68 -4.50
C MET A 7 7.10 -8.51 -5.60
N LYS A 8 6.75 -9.79 -5.71
CA LYS A 8 7.21 -10.59 -6.85
C LYS A 8 6.50 -10.09 -8.10
N ARG A 9 7.21 -10.06 -9.23
CA ARG A 9 6.66 -9.59 -10.51
C ARG A 9 5.33 -10.26 -10.88
N PHE A 10 5.19 -11.57 -10.62
CA PHE A 10 3.93 -12.27 -10.92
C PHE A 10 2.76 -11.78 -10.06
N GLU A 11 3.01 -11.38 -8.80
CA GLU A 11 1.97 -10.84 -7.91
C GLU A 11 1.49 -9.48 -8.44
N VAL A 12 2.41 -8.63 -8.92
CA VAL A 12 2.07 -7.36 -9.56
C VAL A 12 1.25 -7.58 -10.85
N LEU A 13 1.64 -8.56 -11.68
CA LEU A 13 0.89 -8.90 -12.88
C LEU A 13 -0.51 -9.46 -12.56
N MET A 14 -0.65 -10.22 -11.48
CA MET A 14 -1.95 -10.68 -10.98
C MET A 14 -2.82 -9.51 -10.53
N LEU A 15 -2.27 -8.55 -9.78
CA LEU A 15 -2.99 -7.33 -9.40
C LEU A 15 -3.43 -6.53 -10.63
N LYS A 16 -2.54 -6.38 -11.63
CA LYS A 16 -2.85 -5.67 -12.88
C LYS A 16 -3.99 -6.34 -13.64
N LYS A 17 -3.98 -7.68 -13.74
CA LYS A 17 -5.06 -8.45 -14.39
C LYS A 17 -6.39 -8.29 -13.65
N SER A 18 -6.34 -8.10 -12.33
CA SER A 18 -7.51 -7.88 -11.47
C SER A 18 -7.94 -6.42 -11.35
N SER A 19 -7.46 -5.52 -12.23
CA SER A 19 -7.90 -4.12 -12.26
C SER A 19 -9.42 -4.01 -12.40
N GLY A 20 -10.04 -3.14 -11.59
CA GLY A 20 -11.50 -3.02 -11.42
C GLY A 20 -12.10 -4.00 -10.40
N GLY A 21 -11.37 -5.06 -10.05
CA GLY A 21 -11.75 -6.07 -9.07
C GLY A 21 -11.48 -5.68 -7.61
N LEU A 22 -11.67 -6.65 -6.72
CA LEU A 22 -11.43 -6.53 -5.29
C LEU A 22 -10.23 -7.40 -4.87
N VAL A 23 -9.46 -6.91 -3.91
CA VAL A 23 -8.39 -7.66 -3.25
C VAL A 23 -8.50 -7.50 -1.74
N SER A 24 -8.25 -8.57 -0.99
CA SER A 24 -8.15 -8.52 0.47
C SER A 24 -6.73 -8.84 0.90
N VAL A 25 -6.36 -8.31 2.05
CA VAL A 25 -5.07 -8.61 2.70
C VAL A 25 -5.29 -9.38 3.99
N ASN A 26 -4.48 -10.41 4.20
CA ASN A 26 -4.57 -11.30 5.37
C ASN A 26 -3.57 -10.91 6.48
N SER A 27 -3.08 -9.68 6.45
CA SER A 27 -2.21 -9.10 7.46
C SER A 27 -2.67 -7.68 7.79
N PHE A 28 -2.17 -7.12 8.88
CA PHE A 28 -2.26 -5.67 9.05
C PHE A 28 -1.56 -4.97 7.89
N PHE A 29 -2.19 -3.92 7.39
CA PHE A 29 -1.65 -3.13 6.28
C PHE A 29 -1.22 -1.78 6.83
N SER A 30 0.07 -1.67 7.14
CA SER A 30 0.70 -0.42 7.57
C SER A 30 0.78 0.52 6.37
N THR A 31 0.32 1.75 6.57
CA THR A 31 0.29 2.81 5.56
C THR A 31 0.68 4.14 6.20
N SER A 32 1.17 5.09 5.39
CA SER A 32 1.52 6.44 5.83
C SER A 32 0.64 7.47 5.12
N GLU A 33 0.35 8.58 5.77
CA GLU A 33 -0.17 9.78 5.07
C GLU A 33 0.91 10.47 4.22
N ASP A 34 2.20 10.25 4.52
CA ASP A 34 3.33 10.80 3.77
C ASP A 34 3.81 9.82 2.69
N LYS A 35 3.73 10.27 1.43
CA LYS A 35 4.18 9.49 0.27
C LYS A 35 5.68 9.17 0.33
N HIS A 36 6.53 10.09 0.80
CA HIS A 36 7.98 9.88 0.86
C HIS A 36 8.32 8.78 1.86
N VAL A 37 7.62 8.77 3.00
CA VAL A 37 7.76 7.69 4.00
C VAL A 37 7.43 6.35 3.35
N ALA A 38 6.28 6.25 2.67
CA ALA A 38 5.91 5.02 1.98
C ALA A 38 6.92 4.61 0.88
N GLU A 39 7.45 5.56 0.10
CA GLU A 39 8.47 5.29 -0.91
C GLU A 39 9.76 4.71 -0.32
N MET A 40 10.18 5.13 0.87
CA MET A 40 11.33 4.53 1.57
C MET A 40 11.14 3.02 1.84
N PHE A 41 9.91 2.58 2.08
CA PHE A 41 9.57 1.17 2.31
C PHE A 41 9.33 0.36 1.03
N SER A 42 9.25 1.02 -0.13
CA SER A 42 9.00 0.33 -1.42
C SER A 42 10.18 -0.53 -1.88
N GLY A 43 11.39 -0.24 -1.38
CA GLY A 43 12.62 -0.82 -1.88
C GLY A 43 13.13 -0.15 -3.15
N LEU A 44 12.67 1.08 -3.45
CA LEU A 44 13.19 1.93 -4.53
C LEU A 44 14.73 1.97 -4.48
N GLY A 45 15.39 1.72 -5.61
CA GLY A 45 16.85 1.71 -5.72
C GLY A 45 17.55 0.39 -5.35
N ALA A 46 16.83 -0.60 -4.80
CA ALA A 46 17.39 -1.93 -4.57
C ALA A 46 17.16 -2.84 -5.80
N SER A 47 18.19 -3.05 -6.62
CA SER A 47 18.11 -4.04 -7.70
C SER A 47 18.04 -5.45 -7.11
N ARG A 48 16.84 -6.04 -7.16
CA ARG A 48 16.59 -7.40 -6.68
C ARG A 48 15.97 -8.21 -7.81
N PRO A 49 16.60 -9.31 -8.25
CA PRO A 49 16.03 -10.17 -9.27
C PRO A 49 14.62 -10.63 -8.87
N PHE A 50 13.67 -10.55 -9.81
CA PHE A 50 12.28 -11.05 -9.66
C PHE A 50 11.38 -10.28 -8.69
N LEU A 51 11.87 -9.20 -8.07
CA LEU A 51 11.08 -8.30 -7.24
C LEU A 51 10.88 -6.96 -7.94
N GLU A 52 9.70 -6.40 -7.78
CA GLU A 52 9.31 -5.08 -8.25
C GLU A 52 9.08 -4.20 -7.02
N SER A 53 9.59 -2.96 -7.07
CA SER A 53 9.24 -1.93 -6.08
C SER A 53 7.81 -1.45 -6.37
N VAL A 54 6.94 -1.56 -5.36
CA VAL A 54 5.53 -1.19 -5.51
C VAL A 54 5.16 -0.12 -4.50
N LEU A 55 4.56 0.96 -5.00
CA LEU A 55 3.90 1.98 -4.20
C LEU A 55 2.39 1.88 -4.40
N PHE A 56 1.68 1.57 -3.32
CA PHE A 56 0.23 1.62 -3.26
C PHE A 56 -0.22 3.04 -2.91
N GLU A 57 -1.17 3.57 -3.68
CA GLU A 57 -1.95 4.76 -3.34
C GLU A 57 -3.37 4.33 -3.01
N ILE A 58 -3.82 4.66 -1.80
CA ILE A 58 -5.09 4.18 -1.24
C ILE A 58 -5.95 5.38 -0.87
N MET A 59 -7.11 5.46 -1.54
CA MET A 59 -8.18 6.38 -1.18
C MET A 59 -9.05 5.74 -0.10
N ILE A 60 -9.19 6.42 1.03
CA ILE A 60 -10.06 5.98 2.13
C ILE A 60 -11.36 6.78 2.05
N ASP A 61 -12.48 6.08 1.91
CA ASP A 61 -13.79 6.71 2.06
C ASP A 61 -14.11 6.87 3.56
N THR A 62 -14.04 8.11 4.04
CA THR A 62 -14.28 8.46 5.44
C THR A 62 -15.76 8.51 5.80
N THR A 63 -16.67 8.37 4.83
CA THR A 63 -18.13 8.33 5.06
C THR A 63 -18.61 6.96 5.55
N ILE A 64 -17.80 5.90 5.36
CA ILE A 64 -18.11 4.56 5.82
C ILE A 64 -17.99 4.49 7.36
N LYS A 65 -19.09 4.10 8.02
CA LYS A 65 -19.15 4.03 9.50
C LYS A 65 -18.26 2.94 10.09
N ALA A 66 -18.09 1.83 9.39
CA ALA A 66 -17.11 0.82 9.76
C ALA A 66 -15.72 1.41 9.49
N LYS A 67 -14.92 1.59 10.53
CA LYS A 67 -13.52 2.03 10.42
C LYS A 67 -12.62 0.80 10.46
N PRO A 68 -12.29 0.17 9.33
CA PRO A 68 -11.31 -0.92 9.29
C PRO A 68 -9.88 -0.39 9.45
N TYR A 69 -9.69 0.84 9.93
CA TYR A 69 -8.41 1.50 10.06
C TYR A 69 -8.32 2.30 11.36
N ALA A 70 -7.10 2.41 11.88
CA ALA A 70 -6.76 3.21 13.04
C ALA A 70 -5.58 4.12 12.69
N ASN A 71 -5.70 5.42 13.02
CA ASN A 71 -4.53 6.28 13.07
C ASN A 71 -3.81 5.96 14.38
N ILE A 72 -2.59 5.43 14.26
CA ILE A 72 -1.79 4.98 15.40
C ILE A 72 -0.59 5.89 15.65
N LYS A 73 -0.67 7.15 15.21
CA LYS A 73 0.30 8.18 15.57
C LYS A 73 0.43 8.26 17.09
N THR A 74 1.60 7.89 17.58
CA THR A 74 1.98 8.04 18.98
C THR A 74 3.03 9.15 19.09
N GLU A 75 3.18 9.72 20.29
CA GLU A 75 4.21 10.76 20.52
C GLU A 75 5.64 10.27 20.25
N HIS A 76 5.87 8.94 20.27
CA HIS A 76 7.16 8.31 19.99
C HIS A 76 7.41 8.03 18.49
N ILE A 77 6.35 7.96 17.66
CA ILE A 77 6.42 7.60 16.24
C ILE A 77 5.71 8.69 15.42
N GLN A 78 6.18 9.93 15.55
CA GLN A 78 5.52 11.07 14.89
C GLN A 78 5.82 11.16 13.39
N TYR A 79 6.93 10.57 12.93
CA TYR A 79 7.45 10.77 11.59
C TYR A 79 6.71 9.95 10.52
N GLU A 80 6.14 8.80 10.87
CA GLU A 80 5.52 7.92 9.88
C GLU A 80 4.07 8.29 9.55
N ASN A 81 3.39 9.11 10.37
CA ASN A 81 1.95 9.41 10.24
C ASN A 81 1.13 8.16 9.86
N GLU A 82 1.31 7.10 10.65
CA GLU A 82 0.84 5.76 10.30
C GLU A 82 -0.68 5.59 10.46
N VAL A 83 -1.30 5.06 9.41
CA VAL A 83 -2.67 4.56 9.41
C VAL A 83 -2.63 3.06 9.19
N LEU A 84 -3.03 2.29 10.19
CA LEU A 84 -3.02 0.84 10.17
C LEU A 84 -4.38 0.30 9.74
N MET A 85 -4.42 -0.50 8.68
CA MET A 85 -5.63 -1.20 8.23
C MET A 85 -5.71 -2.58 8.87
N SER A 86 -6.89 -2.96 9.35
CA SER A 86 -7.18 -4.26 9.95
C SER A 86 -7.08 -5.41 8.95
N ILE A 87 -6.79 -6.59 9.48
CA ILE A 87 -6.82 -7.85 8.71
C ILE A 87 -8.20 -8.03 8.07
N GLY A 88 -8.22 -8.50 6.81
CA GLY A 88 -9.45 -8.72 6.07
C GLY A 88 -10.03 -7.46 5.43
N THR A 89 -9.33 -6.31 5.51
CA THR A 89 -9.70 -5.12 4.74
C THR A 89 -9.70 -5.46 3.25
N VAL A 90 -10.78 -5.05 2.57
CA VAL A 90 -10.98 -5.24 1.13
C VAL A 90 -10.74 -3.91 0.42
N PHE A 91 -9.92 -3.94 -0.62
CA PHE A 91 -9.61 -2.81 -1.47
C PHE A 91 -10.15 -3.05 -2.88
N ARG A 92 -10.64 -1.99 -3.53
CA ARG A 92 -10.90 -2.01 -4.97
C ARG A 92 -9.64 -1.56 -5.71
N ILE A 93 -9.21 -2.36 -6.68
CA ILE A 93 -8.07 -2.00 -7.53
C ILE A 93 -8.56 -1.04 -8.60
N HIS A 94 -8.19 0.24 -8.53
CA HIS A 94 -8.55 1.21 -9.55
C HIS A 94 -7.70 1.03 -10.82
N SER A 95 -6.38 0.99 -10.67
CA SER A 95 -5.44 0.78 -11.78
C SER A 95 -4.11 0.26 -11.26
N VAL A 96 -3.31 -0.32 -12.16
CA VAL A 96 -1.92 -0.72 -11.89
C VAL A 96 -1.05 -0.28 -13.05
N ASN A 97 -0.14 0.67 -12.78
CA ASN A 97 0.73 1.27 -13.76
C ASN A 97 2.19 0.97 -13.41
N PHE A 98 3.00 0.68 -14.42
CA PHE A 98 4.45 0.61 -14.27
C PHE A 98 5.00 2.01 -14.55
N ASP A 99 5.77 2.56 -13.62
CA ASP A 99 6.45 3.83 -13.85
C ASP A 99 7.63 3.60 -14.81
N PRO A 100 7.64 4.21 -16.00
CA PRO A 100 8.74 4.06 -16.95
C PRO A 100 10.07 4.67 -16.45
N LYS A 101 10.08 5.40 -15.33
CA LYS A 101 11.26 6.04 -14.74
C LYS A 101 11.90 5.25 -13.59
N SER A 102 11.37 4.08 -13.24
CA SER A 102 11.85 3.22 -12.15
C SER A 102 12.75 2.08 -12.64
#